data_AF-A0A7V7ZPS0-F1
#
_entry.id   AF-A0A7V7ZPS0-F1
#
_cell.length_a   1.000
_cell.length_b   1.000
_cell.length_c   1.000
_cell.angle_alpha   90.00
_cell.angle_beta   90.00
_cell.angle_gamma   90.00
#
_symmetry.space_group_name_H-M   'P 1'
#
loop_
_entity.id
_entity.type
_entity.pdbx_description
1 polymer ?
#
loop_
_entity_poly.entity_id
_entity_poly.type
_entity_poly.pdbx_seq_one_letter_code
_entity_poly.pdbx_strand_id
1 'polypeptide(L)'
;MSDERAASSQWVKTKVSDTTLKQILTEESSKAIELLDQTAEIIGQELHSLNFTTSQIRAVFGRVRTIEQMVNVPDVDTKNGSSEESIKSKLSLPVYTELRLLRPKLAYQYGRTGGEDKRGKEKDNQKVAMGILQQVLSNAVAIVNDDAAAFQRFVSFFEAILAYHRYYGGKNS
;
A
#
# COMPACT_ATOMS: atom_id res chain seq x y z
N MET A 1 19.04 -13.61 9.40
CA MET A 1 17.90 -12.73 9.10
C MET A 1 18.52 -11.45 8.55
N SER A 2 18.37 -11.21 7.25
CA SER A 2 19.22 -10.31 6.46
C SER A 2 19.08 -8.82 6.82
N ASP A 3 20.17 -8.06 6.68
CA ASP A 3 20.32 -6.64 7.07
C ASP A 3 19.30 -5.71 6.39
N GLU A 4 18.83 -6.05 5.20
CA GLU A 4 17.86 -5.27 4.43
C GLU A 4 16.48 -5.25 5.10
N ARG A 5 16.06 -6.36 5.72
CA ARG A 5 14.78 -6.40 6.43
C ARG A 5 14.81 -5.49 7.65
N ALA A 6 15.93 -5.50 8.38
CA ALA A 6 16.15 -4.60 9.51
C ALA A 6 16.16 -3.13 9.05
N ALA A 7 16.85 -2.83 7.96
CA ALA A 7 16.88 -1.48 7.37
C ALA A 7 15.48 -0.99 6.98
N SER A 8 14.70 -1.78 6.25
CA SER A 8 13.32 -1.43 5.90
C SER A 8 12.45 -1.22 7.14
N SER A 9 12.52 -2.12 8.12
CA SER A 9 11.71 -2.03 9.33
C SER A 9 12.07 -0.82 10.18
N GLN A 10 13.36 -0.51 10.31
CA GLN A 10 13.82 0.67 11.01
C GLN A 10 13.34 1.95 10.31
N TRP A 11 13.45 2.02 8.98
CA TRP A 11 12.97 3.15 8.20
C TRP A 11 11.46 3.37 8.40
N VAL A 12 10.65 2.32 8.26
CA VAL A 12 9.18 2.41 8.41
C VAL A 12 8.81 2.87 9.82
N LYS A 13 9.43 2.29 10.86
CA LYS A 13 9.18 2.68 12.25
C LYS A 13 9.49 4.15 12.52
N THR A 14 10.55 4.68 11.89
CA THR A 14 10.98 6.07 12.08
C THR A 14 10.19 7.07 11.23
N LYS A 15 9.73 6.69 10.03
CA LYS A 15 9.15 7.64 9.05
C LYS A 15 7.65 7.53 8.86
N VAL A 16 7.04 6.35 9.06
CA VAL A 16 5.64 6.06 8.71
C VAL A 16 4.95 5.34 9.87
N SER A 17 4.94 5.98 11.04
CA SER A 17 4.46 5.35 12.28
C SER A 17 3.05 4.75 12.15
N ASP A 18 2.75 3.68 12.90
CA ASP A 18 1.42 3.06 12.89
C ASP A 18 0.31 4.04 13.31
N THR A 19 0.64 5.01 14.18
CA THR A 19 -0.27 6.09 14.56
C THR A 19 -0.59 6.96 13.34
N THR A 20 0.43 7.40 12.60
CA THR A 20 0.26 8.18 11.37
C THR A 20 -0.61 7.44 10.35
N LEU A 21 -0.35 6.14 10.13
CA LEU A 21 -1.15 5.33 9.23
C LEU A 21 -2.61 5.20 9.69
N LYS A 22 -2.86 5.04 10.99
CA LYS A 22 -4.24 5.03 11.51
C LYS A 22 -4.95 6.35 11.21
N GLN A 23 -4.30 7.49 11.49
CA GLN A 23 -4.88 8.80 11.22
C GLN A 23 -5.24 8.98 9.74
N ILE A 24 -4.31 8.64 8.83
CA ILE A 24 -4.54 8.70 7.38
C ILE A 24 -5.73 7.84 6.95
N LEU A 25 -5.88 6.66 7.54
CA LEU A 25 -6.84 5.66 7.06
C LEU A 25 -8.20 5.72 7.74
N THR A 26 -8.33 6.30 8.92
CA THR A 26 -9.59 6.27 9.70
C THR A 26 -10.15 7.65 10.03
N GLU A 27 -9.36 8.71 9.99
CA GLU A 27 -9.84 10.05 10.36
C GLU A 27 -10.28 10.85 9.13
N GLU A 28 -11.43 11.52 9.25
CA GLU A 28 -11.94 12.46 8.23
C GLU A 28 -11.67 13.89 8.68
N SER A 29 -10.42 14.32 8.50
CA SER A 29 -9.98 15.67 8.90
C SER A 29 -8.97 16.25 7.90
N SER A 30 -8.87 17.58 7.83
CA SER A 30 -7.85 18.25 7.01
C SER A 30 -6.44 17.80 7.40
N LYS A 31 -6.21 17.57 8.69
CA LYS A 31 -4.94 17.04 9.21
C LYS A 31 -4.63 15.64 8.66
N ALA A 32 -5.63 14.76 8.53
CA ALA A 32 -5.44 13.44 7.94
C ALA A 32 -5.02 13.52 6.47
N ILE A 33 -5.57 14.49 5.71
CA ILE A 33 -5.20 14.76 4.32
C ILE A 33 -3.76 15.29 4.22
N GLU A 34 -3.37 16.22 5.08
CA GLU A 34 -1.98 16.71 5.15
C GLU A 34 -0.99 15.59 5.49
N LEU A 35 -1.35 14.72 6.45
CA LEU A 35 -0.54 13.56 6.80
C LEU A 35 -0.44 12.57 5.64
N LEU A 36 -1.53 12.34 4.90
CA LEU A 36 -1.55 11.48 3.72
C LEU A 36 -0.53 11.98 2.69
N ASP A 37 -0.61 13.27 2.35
CA ASP A 37 0.25 13.92 1.36
C ASP A 37 1.73 13.83 1.74
N GLN A 38 2.08 14.29 2.96
CA GLN A 38 3.45 14.28 3.47
C GLN A 38 4.02 12.86 3.56
N THR A 39 3.22 11.91 4.06
CA THR A 39 3.67 10.52 4.22
C THR A 39 3.86 9.86 2.86
N ALA A 40 2.95 10.10 1.92
CA ALA A 40 3.04 9.57 0.56
C ALA A 40 4.26 10.14 -0.18
N GLU A 41 4.57 11.42 0.01
CA GLU A 41 5.76 12.06 -0.55
C GLU A 41 7.05 11.43 -0.02
N ILE A 42 7.18 11.30 1.31
CA ILE A 42 8.36 10.70 1.95
C ILE A 42 8.60 9.28 1.43
N ILE A 43 7.54 8.47 1.31
CA ILE A 43 7.65 7.11 0.77
C ILE A 43 8.01 7.15 -0.72
N GLY A 44 7.33 7.96 -1.51
CA GLY A 44 7.57 8.05 -2.96
C GLY A 44 9.02 8.46 -3.27
N GLN A 45 9.56 9.42 -2.51
CA GLN A 45 10.95 9.87 -2.61
C GLN A 45 11.95 8.78 -2.21
N GLU A 46 11.70 8.07 -1.10
CA GLU A 46 12.58 6.98 -0.65
C GLU A 46 12.59 5.81 -1.63
N LEU A 47 11.43 5.42 -2.17
CA LEU A 47 11.38 4.37 -3.18
C LEU A 47 12.17 4.78 -4.44
N HIS A 48 12.15 6.06 -4.79
CA HIS A 48 12.97 6.57 -5.89
C HIS A 48 14.47 6.53 -5.55
N SER A 49 14.89 6.99 -4.35
CA SER A 49 16.31 6.98 -3.94
C SER A 49 16.90 5.58 -3.89
N LEU A 50 16.08 4.57 -3.59
CA LEU A 50 16.43 3.16 -3.60
C LEU A 50 16.36 2.50 -4.98
N ASN A 51 16.21 3.28 -6.06
CA ASN A 51 16.10 2.79 -7.45
C ASN A 51 14.97 1.78 -7.65
N PHE A 52 13.86 1.92 -6.92
CA PHE A 52 12.66 1.12 -7.15
C PHE A 52 11.96 1.62 -8.41
N THR A 53 11.65 0.71 -9.34
CA THR A 53 11.13 1.12 -10.64
C THR A 53 9.62 1.33 -10.59
N THR A 54 9.10 2.19 -11.48
CA THR A 54 7.65 2.38 -11.59
C THR A 54 6.94 1.09 -12.03
N SER A 55 7.60 0.21 -12.79
CA SER A 55 7.01 -1.10 -13.13
C SER A 55 6.82 -1.99 -11.91
N GLN A 56 7.74 -1.94 -10.93
CA GLN A 56 7.62 -2.68 -9.67
C GLN A 56 6.46 -2.14 -8.81
N ILE A 57 6.30 -0.82 -8.70
CA ILE A 57 5.16 -0.21 -7.99
C ILE A 57 3.85 -0.54 -8.69
N ARG A 58 3.79 -0.44 -10.03
CA ARG A 58 2.60 -0.77 -10.83
C ARG A 58 2.16 -2.23 -10.66
N ALA A 59 3.09 -3.16 -10.50
CA ALA A 59 2.75 -4.56 -10.26
C ALA A 59 1.95 -4.76 -8.96
N VAL A 60 2.27 -3.99 -7.92
CA VAL A 60 1.50 -3.97 -6.67
C VAL A 60 0.16 -3.22 -6.86
N PHE A 61 0.19 -2.09 -7.57
CA PHE A 61 -0.97 -1.24 -7.86
C PHE A 61 -2.07 -1.91 -8.66
N GLY A 62 -1.71 -2.68 -9.69
CA GLY A 62 -2.71 -3.39 -10.49
C GLY A 62 -3.63 -4.24 -9.63
N ARG A 63 -3.08 -4.88 -8.59
CA ARG A 63 -3.83 -5.72 -7.67
C ARG A 63 -4.79 -4.93 -6.77
N VAL A 64 -4.33 -3.80 -6.21
CA VAL A 64 -5.17 -2.92 -5.41
C VAL A 64 -6.33 -2.40 -6.25
N ARG A 65 -6.05 -2.00 -7.50
CA ARG A 65 -7.08 -1.54 -8.45
C ARG A 65 -8.09 -2.64 -8.81
N THR A 66 -7.66 -3.90 -8.93
CA THR A 66 -8.60 -5.02 -9.11
C THR A 66 -9.55 -5.16 -7.92
N ILE A 67 -9.04 -5.04 -6.69
CA ILE A 67 -9.87 -5.12 -5.47
C ILE A 67 -10.86 -3.95 -5.42
N GLU A 68 -10.41 -2.75 -5.75
CA GLU A 68 -11.26 -1.56 -5.82
C GLU A 68 -12.37 -1.71 -6.87
N GLN A 69 -12.07 -2.29 -8.03
CA GLN A 69 -13.10 -2.59 -9.02
C GLN A 69 -14.15 -3.55 -8.47
N MET A 70 -13.79 -4.54 -7.65
CA MET A 70 -14.74 -5.46 -7.01
C MET A 70 -15.67 -4.74 -6.01
N VAL A 71 -15.20 -3.67 -5.34
CA VAL A 71 -16.05 -2.86 -4.44
C VAL A 71 -17.17 -2.17 -5.21
N ASN A 72 -16.87 -1.72 -6.42
CA ASN A 72 -17.81 -0.94 -7.25
C ASN A 72 -18.77 -1.80 -8.07
N VAL A 73 -18.76 -3.14 -7.91
CA VAL A 73 -19.73 -4.03 -8.55
C VAL A 73 -21.02 -4.04 -7.70
N PRO A 74 -22.18 -3.63 -8.25
CA PRO A 74 -23.45 -3.74 -7.55
C PRO A 74 -23.73 -5.20 -7.18
N ASP A 75 -23.99 -5.45 -5.91
CA ASP A 75 -24.31 -6.78 -5.42
C ASP A 75 -25.64 -7.25 -6.01
N VAL A 76 -25.57 -8.23 -6.91
CA VAL A 76 -26.71 -8.78 -7.68
C VAL A 76 -27.74 -9.44 -6.75
N ASP A 77 -27.34 -9.77 -5.50
CA ASP A 77 -28.16 -10.49 -4.53
C ASP A 77 -28.75 -9.59 -3.40
N THR A 78 -28.77 -8.26 -3.57
CA THR A 78 -29.35 -7.32 -2.58
C THR A 78 -30.89 -7.32 -2.58
N LYS A 79 -31.50 -8.49 -2.49
CA LYS A 79 -32.87 -8.68 -2.01
C LYS A 79 -32.78 -9.44 -0.70
N ASN A 80 -32.63 -8.73 0.42
CA ASN A 80 -33.25 -9.04 1.72
C ASN A 80 -32.68 -8.15 2.85
N GLY A 81 -33.39 -7.06 3.13
CA GLY A 81 -33.89 -6.75 4.48
C GLY A 81 -32.91 -6.66 5.65
N SER A 82 -31.72 -6.09 5.50
CA SER A 82 -30.92 -5.60 6.63
C SER A 82 -30.64 -4.11 6.43
N SER A 83 -30.73 -3.34 7.53
CA SER A 83 -30.72 -1.88 7.56
C SER A 83 -29.70 -1.25 6.60
N GLU A 84 -30.20 -0.47 5.63
CA GLU A 84 -29.47 0.08 4.47
C GLU A 84 -28.19 0.88 4.83
N GLU A 85 -28.09 1.36 6.07
CA GLU A 85 -27.01 2.21 6.53
C GLU A 85 -25.81 1.42 7.10
N SER A 86 -26.02 0.18 7.55
CA SER A 86 -24.97 -0.67 8.13
C SER A 86 -24.19 -1.48 7.08
N ILE A 87 -24.77 -1.67 5.88
CA ILE A 87 -24.18 -2.44 4.77
C ILE A 87 -23.22 -1.58 3.93
N LYS A 88 -23.43 -0.26 3.86
CA LYS A 88 -22.59 0.64 3.05
C LYS A 88 -21.18 0.87 3.61
N SER A 89 -20.96 0.66 4.90
CA SER A 89 -19.66 0.94 5.54
C SER A 89 -18.68 -0.24 5.49
N LYS A 90 -19.14 -1.44 5.12
CA LYS A 90 -18.30 -2.64 5.12
C LYS A 90 -18.02 -3.20 3.73
N LEU A 91 -16.83 -3.76 3.56
CA LEU A 91 -16.45 -4.53 2.39
C LEU A 91 -17.19 -5.87 2.37
N SER A 92 -17.64 -6.30 1.19
CA SER A 92 -18.19 -7.65 1.02
C SER A 92 -17.12 -8.72 1.31
N LEU A 93 -17.55 -9.92 1.72
CA LEU A 93 -16.63 -11.00 2.09
C LEU A 93 -15.60 -11.34 0.99
N PRO A 94 -15.96 -11.41 -0.31
CA PRO A 94 -14.98 -11.64 -1.39
C PRO A 94 -13.92 -10.52 -1.47
N VAL A 95 -14.34 -9.27 -1.36
CA VAL A 95 -13.45 -8.10 -1.41
C VAL A 95 -12.50 -8.10 -0.20
N TYR A 96 -13.06 -8.27 1.00
CA TYR A 96 -12.28 -8.36 2.22
C TYR A 96 -11.24 -9.49 2.17
N THR A 97 -11.62 -10.64 1.60
CA THR A 97 -10.70 -11.78 1.41
C THR A 97 -9.54 -11.42 0.50
N GLU A 98 -9.80 -10.80 -0.66
CA GLU A 98 -8.73 -10.39 -1.58
C GLU A 98 -7.81 -9.31 -0.98
N LEU A 99 -8.39 -8.36 -0.23
CA LEU A 99 -7.65 -7.37 0.53
C LEU A 99 -6.72 -8.03 1.55
N ARG A 100 -7.22 -8.99 2.35
CA ARG A 100 -6.41 -9.76 3.30
C ARG A 100 -5.29 -10.55 2.62
N LEU A 101 -5.55 -11.11 1.44
CA LEU A 101 -4.57 -11.84 0.64
C LEU A 101 -3.48 -10.95 0.03
N LEU A 102 -3.59 -9.62 0.08
CA LEU A 102 -2.47 -8.73 -0.28
C LEU A 102 -1.25 -8.98 0.60
N ARG A 103 -1.42 -9.15 1.91
CA ARG A 103 -0.31 -9.32 2.88
C ARG A 103 0.61 -10.50 2.54
N PRO A 104 0.12 -11.75 2.40
CA PRO A 104 0.99 -12.87 2.03
C PRO A 104 1.60 -12.71 0.62
N LYS A 105 0.88 -12.09 -0.32
CA LYS A 105 1.40 -11.89 -1.69
C LYS A 105 2.50 -10.83 -1.73
N LEU A 106 2.42 -9.77 -0.92
CA LEU A 106 3.50 -8.80 -0.71
C LEU A 106 4.71 -9.43 -0.03
N ALA A 107 4.50 -10.29 0.98
CA ALA A 107 5.58 -11.03 1.63
C ALA A 107 6.32 -11.96 0.65
N TYR A 108 5.57 -12.64 -0.22
CA TYR A 108 6.15 -13.46 -1.28
C TYR A 108 6.94 -12.63 -2.30
N GLN A 109 6.39 -11.50 -2.75
CA GLN A 109 7.09 -10.57 -3.64
C GLN A 109 8.37 -10.06 -3.00
N TYR A 110 8.34 -9.65 -1.73
CA TYR A 110 9.55 -9.29 -0.99
C TYR A 110 10.56 -10.44 -0.97
N GLY A 111 10.14 -11.67 -0.67
CA GLY A 111 11.01 -12.85 -0.67
C GLY A 111 11.72 -13.08 -2.01
N ARG A 112 11.06 -12.77 -3.13
CA ARG A 112 11.60 -12.90 -4.49
C ARG A 112 12.35 -11.68 -5.00
N THR A 113 12.09 -10.51 -4.46
CA THR A 113 12.89 -9.30 -4.74
C THR A 113 14.26 -9.49 -4.12
N GLY A 114 15.33 -9.01 -4.75
CA GLY A 114 16.70 -9.28 -4.33
C GLY A 114 17.24 -10.62 -4.85
N GLY A 115 18.57 -10.72 -4.88
CA GLY A 115 19.32 -11.70 -5.65
C GLY A 115 20.23 -11.01 -6.67
N GLU A 116 21.32 -11.67 -7.05
CA GLU A 116 22.25 -11.18 -8.06
C GLU A 116 21.49 -10.95 -9.38
N ASP A 117 21.68 -9.77 -9.99
CA ASP A 117 21.27 -9.61 -11.38
C ASP A 117 22.14 -10.50 -12.30
N LYS A 118 21.81 -10.57 -13.59
CA LYS A 118 22.59 -11.35 -14.58
C LYS A 118 24.06 -10.90 -14.71
N ARG A 119 24.46 -9.84 -14.01
CA ARG A 119 25.79 -9.22 -14.02
C ARG A 119 26.46 -9.30 -12.63
N GLY A 120 25.89 -10.03 -11.68
CA GLY A 120 26.45 -10.19 -10.32
C GLY A 120 26.32 -8.96 -9.43
N LYS A 121 25.48 -7.97 -9.77
CA LYS A 121 25.22 -6.83 -8.88
C LYS A 121 24.16 -7.18 -7.85
N GLU A 122 24.49 -6.98 -6.58
CA GLU A 122 23.54 -6.98 -5.46
C GLU A 122 22.43 -5.95 -5.68
N LYS A 123 21.20 -6.36 -5.39
CA LYS A 123 19.97 -5.55 -5.52
C LYS A 123 19.42 -5.15 -4.16
N ASP A 124 20.30 -4.88 -3.21
CA ASP A 124 19.94 -4.68 -1.81
C ASP A 124 19.01 -3.49 -1.64
N ASN A 125 19.25 -2.40 -2.39
CA ASN A 125 18.34 -1.24 -2.39
C ASN A 125 16.93 -1.60 -2.86
N GLN A 126 16.78 -2.47 -3.87
CA GLN A 126 15.45 -2.92 -4.31
C GLN A 126 14.78 -3.82 -3.27
N LYS A 127 15.57 -4.64 -2.56
CA LYS A 127 15.09 -5.44 -1.43
C LYS A 127 14.59 -4.53 -0.32
N VAL A 128 15.36 -3.51 0.05
CA VAL A 128 14.98 -2.53 1.07
C VAL A 128 13.71 -1.78 0.65
N ALA A 129 13.63 -1.31 -0.59
CA ALA A 129 12.46 -0.60 -1.11
C ALA A 129 11.20 -1.47 -1.09
N MET A 130 11.30 -2.72 -1.55
CA MET A 130 10.19 -3.67 -1.48
C MET A 130 9.81 -3.99 -0.04
N GLY A 131 10.78 -4.02 0.89
CA GLY A 131 10.55 -4.23 2.30
C GLY A 131 9.81 -3.07 2.97
N ILE A 132 10.10 -1.83 2.57
CA ILE A 132 9.37 -0.63 3.00
C ILE A 132 7.93 -0.73 2.50
N LEU A 133 7.75 -0.95 1.19
CA LEU A 133 6.43 -1.04 0.57
C LEU A 133 5.60 -2.18 1.19
N GLN A 134 6.18 -3.36 1.35
CA GLN A 134 5.53 -4.52 1.96
C GLN A 134 5.02 -4.19 3.37
N GLN A 135 5.84 -3.55 4.20
CA GLN A 135 5.48 -3.24 5.58
C GLN A 135 4.39 -2.17 5.67
N VAL A 136 4.57 -1.04 4.97
CA VAL A 136 3.58 0.05 4.95
C VAL A 136 2.22 -0.47 4.49
N LEU A 137 2.17 -1.19 3.36
CA LEU A 137 0.90 -1.71 2.84
C LEU A 137 0.32 -2.83 3.71
N SER A 138 1.16 -3.66 4.33
CA SER A 138 0.65 -4.70 5.24
C SER A 138 0.02 -4.11 6.50
N ASN A 139 0.61 -3.04 7.04
CA ASN A 139 0.08 -2.32 8.19
C ASN A 139 -1.20 -1.59 7.80
N ALA A 140 -1.21 -0.91 6.65
CA ALA A 140 -2.40 -0.26 6.12
C ALA A 140 -3.57 -1.24 5.92
N VAL A 141 -3.34 -2.39 5.28
CA VAL A 141 -4.36 -3.44 5.11
C VAL A 141 -4.89 -3.96 6.45
N ALA A 142 -4.03 -4.06 7.47
CA ALA A 142 -4.46 -4.47 8.80
C ALA A 142 -5.35 -3.42 9.49
N ILE A 143 -5.10 -2.14 9.25
CA ILE A 143 -5.88 -1.01 9.78
C ILE A 143 -7.22 -0.89 9.05
N VAL A 144 -7.23 -0.98 7.72
CA VAL A 144 -8.44 -0.91 6.89
C VAL A 144 -9.48 -1.96 7.32
N ASN A 145 -9.01 -3.18 7.61
CA ASN A 145 -9.89 -4.31 7.92
C ASN A 145 -11.04 -4.46 6.89
N ASP A 146 -12.29 -4.49 7.36
CA ASP A 146 -13.49 -4.60 6.54
C ASP A 146 -14.16 -3.23 6.30
N ASP A 147 -13.52 -2.11 6.64
CA ASP A 147 -14.09 -0.76 6.49
C ASP A 147 -13.91 -0.25 5.06
N ALA A 148 -15.02 0.04 4.39
CA ALA A 148 -15.05 0.49 3.01
C ALA A 148 -14.49 1.90 2.83
N ALA A 149 -14.73 2.82 3.77
CA ALA A 149 -14.21 4.19 3.71
C ALA A 149 -12.70 4.21 3.96
N ALA A 150 -12.22 3.42 4.91
CA ALA A 150 -10.80 3.22 5.14
C ALA A 150 -10.11 2.59 3.93
N PHE A 151 -10.79 1.67 3.23
CA PHE A 151 -10.27 1.08 2.00
C PHE A 151 -10.12 2.13 0.89
N GLN A 152 -11.09 3.03 0.71
CA GLN A 152 -10.97 4.13 -0.26
C GLN A 152 -9.79 5.06 0.09
N ARG A 153 -9.64 5.42 1.38
CA ARG A 153 -8.48 6.20 1.85
C ARG A 153 -7.15 5.47 1.61
N PHE A 154 -7.13 4.14 1.77
CA PHE A 154 -5.96 3.32 1.44
C PHE A 154 -5.62 3.37 -0.06
N VAL A 155 -6.63 3.30 -0.94
CA VAL A 155 -6.42 3.46 -2.39
C VAL A 155 -5.82 4.83 -2.69
N SER A 156 -6.42 5.91 -2.18
CA SER A 156 -5.92 7.28 -2.39
C SER A 156 -4.50 7.48 -1.87
N PHE A 157 -4.19 6.96 -0.67
CA PHE A 157 -2.84 6.99 -0.12
C PHE A 157 -1.84 6.26 -1.02
N PHE A 158 -2.23 5.11 -1.57
CA PHE A 158 -1.37 4.34 -2.45
C PHE A 158 -1.16 5.01 -3.82
N GLU A 159 -2.19 5.66 -4.36
CA GLU A 159 -2.09 6.49 -5.57
C GLU A 159 -1.15 7.67 -5.35
N ALA A 160 -1.22 8.34 -4.20
CA ALA A 160 -0.32 9.44 -3.85
C ALA A 160 1.14 8.97 -3.80
N ILE A 161 1.44 7.81 -3.21
CA ILE A 161 2.80 7.24 -3.22
C ILE A 161 3.31 7.04 -4.66
N LEU A 162 2.47 6.47 -5.54
CA LEU A 162 2.81 6.29 -6.94
C LEU A 162 3.02 7.63 -7.67
N ALA A 163 2.19 8.63 -7.39
CA ALA A 163 2.30 9.96 -7.98
C ALA A 163 3.62 10.63 -7.57
N TYR A 164 3.96 10.65 -6.29
CA TYR A 164 5.22 11.20 -5.79
C TYR A 164 6.44 10.43 -6.30
N HIS A 165 6.39 9.10 -6.33
CA HIS A 165 7.47 8.31 -6.95
C HIS A 165 7.72 8.73 -8.40
N ARG A 166 6.66 8.89 -9.20
CA ARG A 166 6.76 9.34 -10.59
C ARG A 166 7.27 10.78 -10.69
N TYR A 167 6.84 11.66 -9.80
CA TYR A 167 7.31 13.04 -9.73
C TYR A 167 8.83 13.10 -9.54
N TYR A 168 9.37 12.30 -8.63
CA TYR A 168 10.83 12.22 -8.42
C TYR A 168 11.55 11.48 -9.56
N GLY A 169 10.95 10.44 -10.13
CA GLY A 169 11.52 9.70 -11.27
C GLY A 169 11.51 10.45 -12.61
N GLY A 170 10.55 11.36 -12.82
CA GLY A 170 10.41 12.15 -14.05
C GLY A 170 11.21 13.45 -14.08
N LYS A 171 11.78 13.90 -12.95
CA LYS A 171 12.66 15.06 -12.89
C LYS A 171 14.08 14.79 -13.43
N ASN A 172 14.44 13.53 -13.65
CA ASN A 172 15.76 13.09 -14.10
C ASN A 172 15.71 12.24 -15.40
N SER A 173 14.64 12.35 -16.20
CA SER A 173 14.54 11.70 -17.53
C SER A 173 14.70 12.70 -18.67
#